data_AF-A0A9N8W3P3-F1
#
_entry.id   AF-A0A9N8W3P3-F1
#
_cell.length_a   1.000
_cell.length_b   1.000
_cell.length_c   1.000
_cell.angle_alpha   90.00
_cell.angle_beta   90.00
_cell.angle_gamma   90.00
#
_symmetry.space_group_name_H-M   'P 1'
#
loop_
_entity.id
_entity.type
_entity.pdbx_description
1 polymer ?
#
loop_
_entity_poly.entity_id
_entity_poly.type
_entity_poly.pdbx_seq_one_letter_code
_entity_poly.pdbx_strand_id
1 'polypeptide(L)'
;MSAGNELNKLLCNNPLIVVKKIMSESDSFHVATSLYLKLQSESLQDDVICYVKEDLICYIKEIKQYSFNHSIIIGECYCGMLFLDCYSRVFDLDSMMNVLWFLRNYFEIKSKESKTARVA
;
A
#
# COMPACT_ATOMS: atom_id res chain seq x y z
N MET A 1 9.20 6.14 38.92
CA MET A 1 8.03 5.24 38.82
C MET A 1 7.71 5.08 37.34
N SER A 2 7.78 3.85 36.83
CA SER A 2 7.89 3.52 35.41
C SER A 2 6.52 3.47 34.71
N ALA A 3 6.33 4.30 33.69
CA ALA A 3 5.23 4.23 32.72
C ALA A 3 5.46 3.15 31.63
N GLY A 4 6.40 2.21 31.86
CA GLY A 4 6.85 1.23 30.87
C GLY A 4 6.03 -0.06 30.79
N ASN A 5 4.97 -0.23 31.58
CA ASN A 5 4.31 -1.53 31.75
C ASN A 5 2.89 -1.65 31.17
N GLU A 6 2.28 -0.60 30.64
CA GLU A 6 0.92 -0.67 30.08
C GLU A 6 0.88 -0.88 28.56
N LEU A 7 1.93 -0.49 27.82
CA LEU A 7 1.98 -0.67 26.36
C LEU A 7 2.22 -2.13 25.92
N ASN A 8 2.75 -2.98 26.80
CA ASN A 8 3.10 -4.36 26.46
C ASN A 8 1.91 -5.33 26.52
N LYS A 9 0.73 -4.90 26.99
CA LYS A 9 -0.42 -5.78 27.24
C LYS A 9 -1.47 -5.81 26.12
N LEU A 10 -1.31 -4.98 25.08
CA LEU A 10 -2.18 -4.94 23.89
C LEU A 10 -1.58 -5.63 22.65
N LEU A 11 -0.35 -6.14 22.75
CA LEU A 11 0.34 -6.87 21.68
C LEU A 11 -0.07 -8.35 21.65
N CYS A 12 -1.35 -8.62 21.40
CA CYS A 12 -1.80 -9.96 21.07
C CYS A 12 -1.40 -10.30 19.62
N ASN A 13 -0.26 -10.98 19.50
CA ASN A 13 0.05 -12.07 18.53
C ASN A 13 0.03 -11.81 17.02
N ASN A 14 0.85 -10.88 16.53
CA ASN A 14 1.56 -11.08 15.25
C ASN A 14 2.90 -10.32 15.27
N PRO A 15 4.09 -10.96 15.32
CA PRO A 15 5.27 -10.25 15.82
C PRO A 15 5.89 -9.28 14.82
N LEU A 16 5.70 -9.42 13.51
CA LEU A 16 6.42 -8.60 12.53
C LEU A 16 5.59 -8.45 11.24
N ILE A 17 4.84 -7.35 11.13
CA ILE A 17 4.35 -6.90 9.81
C ILE A 17 5.48 -6.22 9.07
N VAL A 18 5.76 -6.68 7.86
CA VAL A 18 6.78 -6.09 7.00
C VAL A 18 6.08 -5.24 5.94
N VAL A 19 6.27 -3.92 6.00
CA VAL A 19 5.78 -3.00 4.96
C VAL A 19 6.96 -2.47 4.16
N LYS A 20 6.90 -2.60 2.84
CA LYS A 20 7.88 -2.06 1.89
C LYS A 20 7.20 -1.02 1.01
N LYS A 21 7.95 -0.05 0.50
CA LYS A 21 7.47 0.93 -0.50
C LYS A 21 8.38 0.85 -1.72
N ILE A 22 7.81 1.00 -2.92
CA ILE A 22 8.59 1.19 -4.14
C ILE A 22 9.24 2.57 -4.07
N MET A 23 10.57 2.62 -4.04
CA MET A 23 11.31 3.88 -3.84
C MET A 23 11.34 4.76 -5.09
N SER A 24 11.37 4.14 -6.27
CA SER A 24 11.32 4.86 -7.55
C SER A 24 9.89 5.25 -7.85
N GLU A 25 9.62 6.55 -7.91
CA GLU A 25 8.32 7.08 -8.32
C GLU A 25 7.96 6.56 -9.73
N SER A 26 8.90 6.57 -10.67
CA SER A 26 8.68 6.02 -12.01
C SER A 26 8.26 4.55 -11.98
N ASP A 27 8.91 3.70 -11.17
CA ASP A 27 8.54 2.29 -11.06
C ASP A 27 7.15 2.13 -10.43
N SER A 28 6.84 2.94 -9.42
CA SER A 28 5.53 2.99 -8.77
C SER A 28 4.43 3.34 -9.78
N PHE A 29 4.62 4.40 -10.57
CA PHE A 29 3.71 4.78 -11.64
C PHE A 29 3.60 3.70 -12.72
N HIS A 30 4.71 3.06 -13.11
CA HIS A 30 4.68 1.95 -14.06
C HIS A 30 3.86 0.77 -13.55
N VAL A 31 4.03 0.40 -12.27
CA VAL A 31 3.25 -0.67 -11.64
C VAL A 31 1.77 -0.29 -11.58
N ALA A 32 1.42 0.90 -11.09
CA ALA A 32 0.04 1.38 -11.04
C ALA A 32 -0.61 1.43 -12.44
N THR A 33 0.11 1.95 -13.44
CA THR A 33 -0.37 2.00 -14.83
C THR A 33 -0.63 0.61 -15.39
N SER A 34 0.25 -0.37 -15.11
CA SER A 34 0.03 -1.77 -15.51
C SER A 34 -1.20 -2.40 -14.86
N LEU A 35 -1.65 -1.84 -13.74
CA LEU A 35 -2.87 -2.23 -13.03
C LEU A 35 -4.11 -1.43 -13.48
N TYR A 36 -3.94 -0.51 -14.44
CA TYR A 36 -4.94 0.49 -14.84
C TYR A 36 -5.39 1.39 -13.69
N LEU A 37 -4.50 1.67 -12.74
CA LEU A 37 -4.72 2.53 -11.58
C LEU A 37 -3.95 3.85 -11.73
N LYS A 38 -4.43 4.89 -11.05
CA LYS A 38 -3.80 6.21 -11.03
C LYS A 38 -3.27 6.51 -9.63
N LEU A 39 -2.06 7.06 -9.59
CA LEU A 39 -1.44 7.59 -8.38
C LEU A 39 -1.51 9.13 -8.40
N GLN A 40 -1.38 9.75 -7.23
CA GLN A 40 -1.08 11.17 -7.17
C GLN A 40 0.37 11.41 -7.60
N SER A 41 0.62 12.40 -8.46
CA SER A 41 1.98 12.84 -8.79
C SER A 41 2.46 13.84 -7.77
N GLU A 42 3.65 13.62 -7.23
CA GLU A 42 4.32 14.49 -6.27
C GLU A 42 4.86 15.74 -7.00
N SER A 43 4.02 16.73 -7.29
CA SER A 43 4.52 18.08 -7.59
C SER A 43 4.83 18.79 -6.27
N LEU A 44 6.01 18.49 -5.69
CA LEU A 44 6.34 18.87 -4.31
C LEU A 44 6.81 20.32 -4.16
N GLN A 45 6.19 21.04 -3.22
CA GLN A 45 6.84 22.05 -2.38
C GLN A 45 7.20 21.39 -1.03
N ASP A 46 8.25 21.86 -0.35
CA ASP A 46 8.87 21.21 0.82
C ASP A 46 7.92 20.97 2.03
N ASP A 47 6.89 21.81 2.16
CA ASP A 47 5.81 21.71 3.14
C ASP A 47 4.87 20.53 2.89
N VAL A 48 4.73 20.08 1.64
CA VAL A 48 3.95 18.88 1.27
C VAL A 48 4.70 17.60 1.67
N ILE A 49 6.03 17.59 1.62
CA ILE A 49 6.86 16.41 1.93
C ILE A 49 6.68 15.96 3.39
N CYS A 50 6.57 16.91 4.33
CA CYS A 50 6.34 16.60 5.74
C CYS A 50 4.95 15.97 5.96
N TYR A 51 3.92 16.52 5.30
CA TYR A 51 2.55 16.00 5.36
C TYR A 51 2.46 14.57 4.80
N VAL A 52 3.06 14.33 3.63
CA VAL A 52 3.13 13.00 2.99
C VAL A 52 3.81 11.95 3.89
N LYS A 53 4.86 12.32 4.63
CA LYS A 53 5.51 11.40 5.59
C LYS A 53 4.64 11.06 6.79
N GLU A 54 3.88 12.02 7.31
CA GLU A 54 2.94 11.79 8.40
C GLU A 54 1.79 10.89 7.96
N ASP A 55 1.25 11.13 6.76
CA ASP A 55 0.19 10.32 6.15
C ASP A 55 0.65 8.87 5.91
N LEU A 56 1.87 8.65 5.40
CA LEU A 56 2.43 7.32 5.20
C LEU A 56 2.48 6.51 6.51
N ILE A 57 2.83 7.14 7.63
CA ILE A 57 2.85 6.47 8.95
C ILE A 57 1.44 6.10 9.40
N CYS A 58 0.46 6.97 9.16
CA CYS A 58 -0.96 6.71 9.45
C CYS A 58 -1.45 5.51 8.64
N TYR A 59 -1.21 5.48 7.33
CA TYR A 59 -1.59 4.35 6.49
C TYR A 59 -0.91 3.05 6.90
N ILE A 60 0.37 3.08 7.28
CA ILE A 60 1.05 1.87 7.80
C ILE A 60 0.34 1.35 9.04
N LYS A 61 -0.07 2.22 9.98
CA LYS A 61 -0.81 1.82 11.19
C LYS A 61 -2.15 1.18 10.84
N GLU A 62 -2.88 1.71 9.86
CA GLU A 62 -4.13 1.13 9.38
C GLU A 62 -3.91 -0.24 8.74
N ILE A 63 -2.90 -0.39 7.87
CA ILE A 63 -2.54 -1.69 7.28
C ILE A 63 -2.24 -2.74 8.37
N LYS A 64 -1.64 -2.35 9.50
CA LYS A 64 -1.40 -3.28 10.62
C LYS A 64 -2.69 -3.87 11.20
N GLN A 65 -3.80 -3.15 11.14
CA GLN A 65 -5.09 -3.61 11.69
C GLN A 65 -5.69 -4.76 10.86
N TYR A 66 -5.38 -4.81 9.57
CA TYR A 66 -5.92 -5.82 8.65
C TYR A 66 -5.17 -7.17 8.66
N SER A 67 -4.26 -7.39 9.62
CA SER A 67 -3.54 -8.67 9.82
C SER A 67 -2.74 -9.16 8.61
N PHE A 68 -2.24 -8.25 7.77
CA PHE A 68 -1.32 -8.59 6.69
C PHE A 68 0.07 -8.94 7.24
N ASN A 69 0.68 -9.99 6.69
CA ASN A 69 2.05 -10.38 7.09
C ASN A 69 3.12 -9.56 6.37
N HIS A 70 2.92 -9.29 5.08
CA HIS A 70 3.83 -8.50 4.24
C HIS A 70 3.03 -7.71 3.21
N SER A 71 3.29 -6.41 3.16
CA SER A 71 2.66 -5.48 2.22
C SER A 71 3.71 -4.69 1.46
N ILE A 72 3.48 -4.46 0.16
CA ILE A 72 4.31 -3.62 -0.69
C ILE A 72 3.44 -2.45 -1.18
N ILE A 73 3.71 -1.26 -0.67
CA ILE A 73 3.08 0.00 -1.07
C ILE A 73 3.50 0.30 -2.51
N ILE A 74 2.49 0.40 -3.37
CA ILE A 74 2.65 0.88 -4.74
C ILE A 74 2.81 2.39 -4.67
N GLY A 75 1.85 3.11 -4.10
CA GLY A 75 1.89 4.56 -3.95
C GLY A 75 0.59 5.13 -3.40
N GLU A 76 0.54 6.44 -3.25
CA GLU A 76 -0.62 7.16 -2.74
C GLU A 76 -1.62 7.48 -3.85
N CYS A 77 -2.91 7.41 -3.53
CA CYS A 77 -4.02 7.80 -4.39
C CYS A 77 -4.81 8.93 -3.72
N TYR A 78 -5.84 9.45 -4.40
CA TYR A 78 -6.65 10.51 -3.81
C TYR A 78 -7.39 10.02 -2.58
N CYS A 79 -7.01 10.57 -1.43
CA CYS A 79 -7.49 10.18 -0.12
C CYS A 79 -7.35 8.67 0.15
N GLY A 80 -6.17 8.11 -0.18
CA GLY A 80 -5.92 6.71 0.10
C GLY A 80 -4.53 6.22 -0.29
N MET A 81 -4.36 4.90 -0.21
CA MET A 81 -3.10 4.26 -0.57
C MET A 81 -3.31 2.91 -1.26
N LEU A 82 -2.56 2.71 -2.34
CA LEU A 82 -2.51 1.45 -3.08
C LEU A 82 -1.35 0.57 -2.60
N PHE A 83 -1.65 -0.70 -2.32
CA PHE A 83 -0.61 -1.67 -1.95
C PHE A 83 -0.94 -3.10 -2.41
N LEU A 84 0.10 -3.92 -2.45
CA LEU A 84 0.06 -5.36 -2.67
C LEU A 84 0.27 -6.12 -1.36
N ASP A 85 -0.37 -7.27 -1.19
CA ASP A 85 0.00 -8.21 -0.14
C ASP A 85 0.93 -9.33 -0.64
N CYS A 86 1.30 -10.26 0.26
CA CYS A 86 2.14 -11.42 -0.09
C CYS A 86 1.52 -12.39 -1.10
N TYR A 87 0.20 -12.31 -1.34
CA TYR A 87 -0.51 -13.10 -2.34
C TYR A 87 -0.65 -12.35 -3.67
N SER A 88 0.00 -11.19 -3.79
CA SER A 88 -0.09 -10.31 -4.97
C SER A 88 -1.52 -9.83 -5.25
N ARG A 89 -2.30 -9.66 -4.20
CA ARG A 89 -3.62 -9.00 -4.24
C ARG A 89 -3.43 -7.51 -4.10
N VAL A 90 -4.09 -6.74 -4.97
CA VAL A 90 -4.07 -5.28 -4.99
C VAL A 90 -5.23 -4.76 -4.15
N PHE A 91 -4.92 -3.88 -3.21
CA PHE A 91 -5.89 -3.20 -2.37
C PHE A 91 -5.79 -1.69 -2.51
N ASP A 92 -6.93 -1.04 -2.26
CA ASP A 92 -7.06 0.40 -2.08
C ASP A 92 -7.54 0.67 -0.65
N LEU A 93 -6.72 1.38 0.12
CA LEU A 93 -7.04 1.82 1.47
C LEU A 93 -7.61 3.24 1.38
N ASP A 94 -8.93 3.35 1.45
CA ASP A 94 -9.66 4.63 1.42
C ASP A 94 -9.64 5.27 2.82
N SER A 95 -8.92 6.38 2.98
CA SER A 95 -8.82 7.06 4.28
C SER A 95 -10.06 7.88 4.64
N MET A 96 -10.86 8.29 3.65
CA MET A 96 -12.10 9.03 3.94
C MET A 96 -13.14 8.11 4.57
N MET A 97 -13.26 6.90 4.05
CA MET A 97 -14.25 5.93 4.51
C MET A 97 -13.68 4.95 5.53
N ASN A 98 -12.36 4.92 5.71
CA ASN A 98 -11.63 3.92 6.50
C ASN A 98 -12.00 2.49 6.06
N VAL A 99 -12.05 2.27 4.74
CA VAL A 99 -12.43 1.00 4.11
C VAL A 99 -11.28 0.47 3.27
N LEU A 100 -11.03 -0.84 3.38
CA LEU A 100 -10.09 -1.55 2.53
C LEU A 100 -10.82 -2.25 1.38
N TRP A 101 -10.61 -1.75 0.16
CA TRP A 101 -11.18 -2.32 -1.05
C TRP A 101 -10.22 -3.32 -1.68
N PHE A 102 -10.66 -4.58 -1.82
CA PHE A 102 -9.99 -5.52 -2.72
C PHE A 102 -10.29 -5.13 -4.16
N LEU A 103 -9.25 -4.82 -4.93
CA LEU A 103 -9.41 -4.42 -6.33
C LEU A 103 -9.28 -5.61 -7.28
N ARG A 104 -8.18 -6.36 -7.17
CA ARG A 104 -7.84 -7.46 -8.11
C ARG A 104 -6.58 -8.23 -7.70
N ASN A 105 -6.32 -9.32 -8.41
CA ASN A 105 -5.05 -10.05 -8.35
C ASN A 105 -4.07 -9.53 -9.42
N TYR A 106 -2.83 -9.25 -9.05
CA TYR A 106 -1.78 -8.75 -9.97
C TYR A 106 -1.49 -9.72 -11.11
N PHE A 107 -1.39 -11.02 -10.80
CA PHE A 107 -1.05 -12.05 -11.80
C PHE A 107 -2.16 -12.31 -12.83
N GLU A 108 -3.42 -11.98 -12.51
CA GLU A 108 -4.52 -12.14 -13.48
C GLU A 108 -4.33 -11.24 -14.70
N ILE A 109 -3.78 -10.04 -14.51
CA ILE A 109 -3.49 -9.10 -15.61
C ILE A 109 -2.39 -9.67 -16.51
N LYS A 110 -1.28 -10.10 -15.90
CA LYS A 110 -0.14 -10.70 -16.63
C LYS A 110 -0.56 -11.92 -17.45
N SER A 111 -1.48 -12.73 -16.94
CA SER A 111 -1.99 -13.89 -17.66
C SER A 111 -2.80 -13.53 -18.90
N LYS A 112 -3.58 -12.43 -18.84
CA LYS A 112 -4.38 -11.95 -19.98
C LYS A 112 -3.50 -11.31 -21.05
N GLU A 113 -2.51 -10.51 -20.66
CA GLU A 113 -1.50 -9.96 -21.59
C GLU A 113 -0.74 -11.05 -22.33
N SER A 114 -0.35 -12.13 -21.63
CA SER A 114 0.39 -13.25 -22.24
C SER A 114 -0.41 -14.07 -23.25
N LYS A 115 -1.74 -14.12 -23.12
CA LYS A 115 -2.63 -14.85 -24.05
C LYS A 115 -2.85 -14.07 -25.33
N THR A 116 -2.92 -12.74 -25.25
CA THR A 116 -3.04 -11.88 -26.43
C THR A 116 -1.76 -11.86 -27.27
N ALA A 117 -0.59 -12.07 -26.65
CA ALA A 117 0.70 -12.13 -27.34
C ALA A 117 0.95 -13.44 -28.12
N ARG A 118 0.10 -14.46 -28.00
CA ARG A 118 0.22 -15.75 -28.72
C ARG A 118 -0.65 -15.86 -29.97
N VAL A 119 -1.26 -14.75 -30.39
CA VAL A 119 -2.02 -14.67 -31.65
C VAL A 119 -1.39 -13.57 -32.50
N ALA A 120 -0.21 -13.85 -33.06
CA ALA A 120 0.42 -13.09 -34.15
C ALA A 120 1.37 -14.02 -34.91
#